data_AF-A0A0R1H1E1-F1
#
_entry.id   AF-A0A0R1H1E1-F1
#
_cell.length_a   1.000
_cell.length_b   1.000
_cell.length_c   1.000
_cell.angle_alpha   90.00
_cell.angle_beta   90.00
_cell.angle_gamma   90.00
#
_symmetry.space_group_name_H-M   'P 1'
#
loop_
_entity.id
_entity.type
_entity.pdbx_description
1 polymer ?
#
loop_
_entity_poly.entity_id
_entity_poly.type
_entity_poly.pdbx_seq_one_letter_code
_entity_poly.pdbx_strand_id
1 'polypeptide(L)' 'MDTYTATHFKKHQAAIFKSILKEKRPVEITVNAVKTSDSNESFVLLSKDEYKQLAAIKAQLVDQATSNI' A
#
# COMPACT_ATOMS: atom_id res chain seq x y z
N MET A 1 -1.86 -9.37 4.52
CA MET A 1 -1.67 -8.53 3.32
C MET A 1 -1.14 -9.46 2.25
N ASP A 2 -1.74 -9.48 1.07
CA ASP A 2 -1.28 -10.34 -0.03
C ASP A 2 -0.17 -9.62 -0.81
N THR A 3 0.85 -10.36 -1.26
CA THR A 3 2.00 -9.78 -1.99
C THR A 3 2.05 -10.36 -3.41
N TYR A 4 2.19 -9.48 -4.40
CA TYR A 4 2.25 -9.84 -5.81
C TYR A 4 3.53 -9.29 -6.46
N THR A 5 4.07 -10.00 -7.43
CA THR A 5 5.12 -9.43 -8.30
C THR A 5 4.49 -8.44 -9.29
N ALA A 6 5.28 -7.49 -9.79
CA ALA A 6 4.83 -6.54 -10.82
C ALA A 6 4.20 -7.24 -12.04
N THR A 7 4.77 -8.37 -12.49
CA THR A 7 4.24 -9.17 -13.61
C THR A 7 2.90 -9.80 -13.28
N HIS A 8 2.73 -10.36 -12.07
CA HIS A 8 1.46 -10.94 -11.64
C HIS A 8 0.38 -9.86 -11.51
N PHE A 9 0.74 -8.71 -10.93
CA PHE A 9 -0.16 -7.56 -10.83
C PHE A 9 -0.64 -7.10 -12.21
N LYS A 10 0.28 -6.91 -13.17
CA LYS A 10 -0.07 -6.49 -14.53
C LYS A 10 -1.05 -7.46 -15.21
N LYS A 11 -0.89 -8.77 -14.98
CA LYS A 11 -1.75 -9.80 -15.57
C LYS A 11 -3.14 -9.87 -14.90
N HIS A 12 -3.24 -9.57 -13.61
CA HIS A 12 -4.45 -9.78 -12.80
C HIS A 12 -5.02 -8.50 -12.18
N GLN A 13 -4.68 -7.34 -12.75
CA GLN A 13 -4.93 -6.02 -12.18
C GLN A 13 -6.40 -5.79 -11.78
N ALA A 14 -7.35 -6.16 -12.64
CA ALA A 14 -8.78 -5.98 -12.37
C ALA A 14 -9.26 -6.80 -11.16
N ALA A 15 -8.80 -8.05 -11.02
CA ALA A 15 -9.16 -8.90 -9.91
C ALA A 15 -8.55 -8.39 -8.59
N ILE A 16 -7.30 -7.92 -8.65
CA ILE A 16 -6.59 -7.35 -7.50
C ILE A 16 -7.24 -6.02 -7.06
N PHE A 17 -7.62 -5.14 -7.98
CA PHE A 17 -8.37 -3.94 -7.61
C PHE A 17 -9.74 -4.26 -7.01
N LYS A 18 -10.42 -5.29 -7.52
CA LYS A 18 -11.68 -5.73 -6.95
C LYS A 18 -11.52 -6.23 -5.52
N SER A 19 -10.45 -6.98 -5.20
CA SER A 19 -10.19 -7.40 -3.82
C SER A 19 -9.88 -6.21 -2.92
N ILE A 20 -9.02 -5.27 -3.36
CA ILE A 20 -8.72 -4.05 -2.58
C ILE A 20 -9.99 -3.26 -2.25
N LEU A 21 -10.84 -3.01 -3.24
CA LEU A 21 -12.03 -2.16 -3.06
C LEU A 21 -13.17 -2.87 -2.31
N LYS A 22 -13.44 -4.15 -2.62
CA LYS A 22 -14.57 -4.88 -2.04
C LYS A 22 -14.24 -5.43 -0.65
N GLU A 23 -13.04 -5.96 -0.50
CA GLU A 23 -12.62 -6.67 0.72
C GLU A 23 -11.86 -5.76 1.68
N LYS A 24 -11.60 -4.49 1.27
CA LYS A 24 -10.82 -3.50 2.06
C LYS A 24 -9.52 -4.12 2.55
N ARG A 25 -8.85 -4.80 1.62
CA ARG A 25 -7.63 -5.55 1.89
C ARG A 25 -6.49 -4.91 1.10
N PRO A 26 -5.57 -4.23 1.78
CA PRO A 26 -4.35 -3.76 1.15
C PRO A 26 -3.56 -4.93 0.57
N VAL A 27 -2.82 -4.65 -0.50
CA VAL A 27 -1.92 -5.59 -1.15
C VAL A 27 -0.58 -4.92 -1.40
N GLU A 28 0.49 -5.71 -1.39
CA GLU A 28 1.83 -5.24 -1.71
C GLU A 28 2.24 -5.70 -3.11
N ILE A 29 2.88 -4.82 -3.87
CA ILE A 29 3.51 -5.13 -5.15
C ILE A 29 5.01 -5.04 -4.97
N THR A 30 5.72 -6.13 -5.23
CA THR A 30 7.17 -6.15 -5.28
C THR A 30 7.66 -6.04 -6.72
N VAL A 31 8.61 -5.15 -6.93
CA VAL A 31 9.33 -5.00 -8.19
C VAL A 31 10.72 -5.57 -7.99
N ASN A 32 10.97 -6.78 -8.50
CA ASN A 32 12.32 -7.32 -8.52
C ASN A 32 13.16 -6.44 -9.44
N ALA A 33 14.16 -5.74 -8.88
CA ALA A 33 15.11 -4.97 -9.66
C ALA A 33 15.89 -5.93 -10.56
N VAL A 34 15.62 -5.90 -11.87
CA VAL A 34 16.24 -6.84 -12.83
C VAL A 34 17.74 -6.58 -13.00
N LYS A 35 18.24 -5.39 -12.62
CA LYS A 35 19.68 -5.07 -12.57
C LYS A 35 19.90 -4.01 -11.50
N THR A 36 21.02 -4.12 -10.79
CA THR A 36 21.62 -3.21 -9.79
C THR A 36 21.08 -3.25 -8.34
N SER A 37 21.76 -4.09 -7.54
CA SER A 37 22.24 -3.93 -6.15
C SER A 37 21.47 -3.23 -5.02
N ASP A 38 20.43 -2.42 -5.26
CA ASP A 38 19.89 -1.59 -4.18
C ASP A 38 18.37 -1.74 -4.08
N SER A 39 17.95 -2.44 -3.02
CA SER A 39 16.58 -2.56 -2.51
C SER A 39 15.53 -3.11 -3.49
N ASN A 40 14.85 -4.19 -3.11
CA ASN A 40 13.59 -4.54 -3.76
C ASN A 40 12.59 -3.41 -3.47
N GLU A 41 12.23 -2.62 -4.48
CA GLU A 41 11.15 -1.63 -4.33
C GLU A 41 9.82 -2.36 -4.16
N SER A 42 9.09 -1.99 -3.11
CA SER A 42 7.72 -2.45 -2.90
C SER A 42 6.75 -1.30 -2.72
N PHE A 43 5.53 -1.51 -3.21
CA PHE A 43 4.45 -0.52 -3.17
C PHE A 43 3.24 -1.16 -2.49
N VAL A 44 2.68 -0.49 -1.49
CA VAL A 44 1.41 -0.91 -0.88
C VAL A 44 0.26 -0.19 -1.58
N LEU A 45 -0.65 -0.96 -2.14
CA LEU A 45 -1.91 -0.48 -2.67
C LEU A 45 -3.02 -0.69 -1.65
N LEU A 46 -3.82 0.35 -1.46
CA LEU A 46 -5.01 0.35 -0.61
C LEU A 46 -6.09 1.22 -1.25
N SER A 47 -7.33 1.12 -0.75
CA SER A 47 -8.40 1.98 -1.26
C SER A 47 -8.17 3.44 -0.88
N LYS A 48 -8.75 4.36 -1.67
CA LYS A 48 -8.68 5.81 -1.39
C LYS A 48 -9.24 6.16 -0.02
N ASP A 49 -10.29 5.48 0.41
CA ASP A 49 -10.95 5.76 1.69
C ASP A 49 -10.09 5.29 2.87
N GLU A 50 -9.50 4.09 2.78
CA GLU A 50 -8.53 3.62 3.77
C GLU A 50 -7.31 4.55 3.86
N TYR A 51 -6.83 5.05 2.72
CA TYR A 51 -5.72 6.00 2.70
C TYR A 51 -6.07 7.29 3.46
N LYS A 52 -7.26 7.85 3.21
CA LYS A 52 -7.73 9.05 3.92
C LYS A 52 -7.86 8.80 5.42
N GLN A 53 -8.37 7.64 5.83
CA GLN A 53 -8.49 7.27 7.25
C GLN A 53 -7.12 7.19 7.91
N LEU A 54 -6.16 6.49 7.28
CA LEU A 54 -4.79 6.40 7.79
C LEU A 54 -4.10 7.76 7.86
N ALA A 55 -4.29 8.61 6.85
CA ALA A 55 -3.74 9.97 6.85
C ALA A 55 -4.32 10.82 7.99
N ALA A 56 -5.63 10.72 8.25
CA ALA A 56 -6.28 11.43 9.35
C ALA A 56 -5.79 10.94 10.71
N ILE A 57 -5.68 9.62 10.92
CA ILE A 57 -5.13 9.03 12.15
C ILE A 57 -3.68 9.50 12.37
N LYS A 58 -2.86 9.48 11.32
CA LYS A 58 -1.48 9.94 11.40
C LYS A 58 -1.40 11.42 11.78
N ALA A 59 -2.24 12.27 11.20
CA ALA A 59 -2.32 13.69 11.56
C ALA A 59 -2.69 13.87 13.04
N GLN A 60 -3.73 13.17 13.51
CA GLN A 60 -4.13 13.21 14.93
C GLN A 60 -3.02 12.74 15.88
N LEU A 61 -2.29 11.68 15.52
CA LEU A 61 -1.17 11.19 16.33
C LEU A 61 -0.02 12.20 16.40
N VAL A 62 0.28 12.88 15.29
CA VAL A 62 1.27 13.96 15.27
C VAL A 62 0.82 15.11 16.17
N ASP A 63 -0.43 15.57 16.01
CA ASP A 63 -1.00 16.66 16.82
C ASP A 63 -0.95 16.34 18.31
N GLN A 64 -1.34 15.12 18.71
CA GLN A 64 -1.26 14.63 20.09
C GLN A 64 0.18 14.57 20.61
N ALA A 65 1.13 14.12 19.80
CA ALA A 65 2.53 14.08 20.19
C ALA A 65 3.12 15.49 20.37
N THR A 66 2.70 16.46 19.57
CA THR A 66 3.16 17.85 19.65
C THR A 66 2.44 18.68 20.71
N SER A 67 1.20 18.33 21.07
CA SER A 67 0.42 19.02 22.10
C SER A 67 0.80 18.60 23.53
N ASN A 68 1.55 17.51 23.69
CA ASN A 68 2.10 17.03 24.97
C ASN A 68 3.54 17.55 25.22
N ILE A 69 3.97 18.58 24.49
CA ILE A 69 5.23 19.33 24.67
C ILE A 69 4.87 20.73 25.17
#